data_AF-A0A2G2YTR9-F1
#
_entry.id   AF-A0A2G2YTR9-F1
#
_cell.length_a   1.000
_cell.length_b   1.000
_cell.length_c   1.000
_cell.angle_alpha   90.00
_cell.angle_beta   90.00
_cell.angle_gamma   90.00
#
_symmetry.space_group_name_H-M   'P 1'
#
loop_
_entity.id
_entity.type
_entity.pdbx_description
1 polymer ?
#
loop_
_entity_poly.entity_id
_entity_poly.type
_entity_poly.pdbx_seq_one_letter_code
_entity_poly.pdbx_strand_id
1 'polypeptide(L)' 'MITPLLGYTPDPHSKNFDRNVRYVYHSDVQGHSTEDYRALKREIERMIQDKLIMVQDVESGEGSSHIDMRTD' A
#
# COMPACT_ATOMS: atom_id res chain seq x y z
N MET A 1 7.96 -10.18 1.66
CA MET A 1 7.49 -10.70 0.36
C MET A 1 6.18 -11.43 0.60
N ILE A 2 5.11 -11.04 -0.08
CA ILE A 2 3.82 -11.71 0.05
C ILE A 2 3.77 -12.71 -1.11
N THR A 3 3.71 -14.00 -0.79
CA THR A 3 3.67 -15.06 -1.80
C THR A 3 2.25 -15.18 -2.34
N PRO A 4 2.03 -15.20 -3.67
CA PRO A 4 0.72 -15.46 -4.23
C PRO A 4 0.21 -16.82 -3.76
N LEU A 5 -1.09 -16.92 -3.44
CA LEU A 5 -1.72 -18.20 -3.14
C LEU A 5 -1.68 -19.06 -4.42
N LEU A 6 -0.86 -20.10 -4.39
CA LEU A 6 -0.70 -21.01 -5.52
C LEU A 6 -2.03 -21.71 -5.80
N GLY A 7 -2.54 -21.56 -7.03
CA GLY A 7 -3.81 -22.15 -7.46
C GLY A 7 -5.05 -21.29 -7.24
N TYR A 8 -4.91 -20.01 -6.85
CA TYR A 8 -6.04 -19.08 -6.86
C TYR A 8 -6.41 -18.71 -8.31
N THR A 9 -7.62 -19.06 -8.72
CA THR A 9 -8.23 -18.61 -9.97
C THR A 9 -9.24 -17.52 -9.65
N PRO A 10 -9.05 -16.28 -10.14
CA PRO A 10 -10.03 -15.21 -9.94
C PRO A 10 -11.38 -15.59 -10.55
N ASP A 11 -12.47 -15.27 -9.85
CA ASP A 11 -13.83 -15.52 -10.35
C ASP A 11 -14.11 -14.64 -11.58
N PRO A 12 -14.30 -15.23 -12.77
CA PRO A 12 -14.55 -14.48 -14.00
C PRO A 12 -15.91 -13.76 -14.02
N HIS A 13 -16.82 -14.07 -13.10
CA HIS A 13 -18.13 -13.42 -12.98
C HIS A 13 -18.15 -12.28 -11.95
N SER A 14 -17.05 -12.05 -11.25
CA SER A 14 -16.94 -10.94 -10.31
C SER A 14 -17.03 -9.60 -11.04
N LYS A 15 -17.72 -8.64 -10.40
CA LYS A 15 -18.03 -7.32 -10.97
C LYS A 15 -16.81 -6.55 -11.47
N ASN A 16 -15.63 -6.82 -10.92
CA ASN A 16 -14.40 -6.07 -11.17
C ASN A 16 -13.35 -6.90 -11.94
N PHE A 17 -13.73 -8.06 -12.48
CA PHE A 17 -12.83 -8.86 -13.32
C PHE A 17 -12.60 -8.17 -14.66
N ASP A 18 -11.35 -7.87 -15.00
CA ASP A 18 -10.98 -7.36 -16.31
C ASP A 18 -10.03 -8.35 -16.99
N ARG A 19 -10.48 -8.87 -18.14
CA ARG A 19 -9.72 -9.80 -18.98
C ARG A 19 -8.43 -9.16 -19.54
N ASN A 20 -8.35 -7.84 -19.62
CA ASN A 20 -7.21 -7.13 -20.18
C ASN A 20 -6.17 -6.74 -19.13
N VAL A 21 -6.50 -6.87 -17.83
CA VAL A 21 -5.61 -6.51 -16.74
C VAL A 21 -4.81 -7.73 -16.27
N ARG A 22 -3.49 -7.58 -16.20
CA ARG A 22 -2.56 -8.57 -15.67
C ARG A 22 -1.58 -7.86 -14.73
N TYR A 23 -1.36 -8.44 -13.55
CA TYR A 23 -0.37 -7.93 -12.60
C TYR A 23 0.76 -8.94 -12.41
N VAL A 24 2.00 -8.46 -12.53
CA VAL A 24 3.23 -9.23 -12.25
C VAL A 24 3.20 -9.86 -10.86
N TYR A 25 2.63 -9.14 -9.88
CA TYR A 25 2.47 -9.63 -8.51
C TYR A 25 1.61 -10.91 -8.40
N HIS A 26 0.70 -11.13 -9.35
CA HIS A 26 -0.10 -12.36 -9.44
C HIS A 26 0.41 -13.33 -10.51
N SER A 27 1.70 -13.28 -10.88
CA SER A 27 2.26 -14.13 -11.93
C SER A 27 1.55 -13.94 -13.29
N ASP A 28 1.18 -12.71 -13.62
CA ASP A 28 0.45 -12.33 -14.85
C ASP A 28 -0.93 -12.99 -15.00
N VAL A 29 -1.48 -13.50 -13.90
CA VAL A 29 -2.85 -13.99 -13.87
C VAL A 29 -3.80 -12.82 -14.17
N GLN A 30 -4.73 -13.10 -15.07
CA GLN A 30 -5.79 -12.21 -15.48
C GLN A 30 -6.78 -12.03 -14.33
N GLY A 31 -7.10 -10.80 -13.98
CA GLY A 31 -7.80 -10.56 -12.72
C GLY A 31 -8.33 -9.16 -12.56
N HIS A 32 -8.60 -8.80 -11.31
CA HIS A 32 -9.29 -7.58 -11.00
C HIS A 32 -8.49 -6.33 -11.39
N SER A 33 -9.18 -5.34 -11.96
CA SER A 33 -8.65 -3.99 -12.06
C SER A 33 -8.35 -3.47 -10.65
N THR A 34 -7.21 -2.82 -10.44
CA THR A 34 -6.95 -2.07 -9.19
C THR A 34 -7.94 -0.92 -8.97
N GLU A 35 -8.95 -0.72 -9.82
CA GLU A 35 -10.02 0.24 -9.56
C GLU A 35 -10.80 -0.01 -8.26
N ASP A 36 -10.78 -1.23 -7.71
CA ASP A 36 -11.29 -1.51 -6.35
C ASP A 36 -10.45 -0.85 -5.25
N TYR A 37 -9.22 -0.41 -5.54
CA TYR A 37 -8.43 0.38 -4.59
C TYR A 37 -9.04 1.75 -4.35
N ARG A 38 -9.96 2.24 -5.21
CA ARG A 38 -10.64 3.51 -4.95
C ARG A 38 -11.51 3.43 -3.69
N ALA A 39 -12.16 2.29 -3.46
CA ALA A 39 -12.96 2.06 -2.26
C ALA A 39 -12.05 1.91 -1.04
N LEU A 40 -11.01 1.08 -1.15
CA LEU A 40 -10.02 0.88 -0.09
C LEU A 40 -9.31 2.19 0.29
N LYS A 41 -8.88 2.97 -0.70
CA LYS A 41 -8.25 4.28 -0.50
C LYS A 41 -9.16 5.22 0.28
N ARG A 42 -10.44 5.33 -0.13
CA ARG A 42 -11.42 6.16 0.58
C ARG A 42 -11.63 5.72 2.02
N GLU A 43 -11.66 4.42 2.25
CA GLU A 43 -11.84 3.89 3.61
C GLU A 43 -10.61 4.15 4.47
N ILE A 44 -9.40 3.98 3.93
CA ILE A 44 -8.16 4.35 4.64
C ILE A 44 -8.11 5.86 4.93
N GLU A 45 -8.47 6.71 3.96
CA GLU A 45 -8.57 8.17 4.15
C GLU A 45 -9.56 8.52 5.26
N ARG A 46 -10.72 7.86 5.32
CA ARG A 46 -11.70 8.02 6.40
C ARG A 46 -11.13 7.59 7.75
N MET A 47 -10.49 6.42 7.82
CA MET A 47 -9.89 5.91 9.06
C MET A 47 -8.77 6.81 9.58
N ILE A 48 -8.02 7.50 8.70
CA ILE A 48 -7.05 8.53 9.08
C ILE A 48 -7.76 9.75 9.67
N GLN A 49 -8.83 10.25 9.01
CA GLN A 49 -9.62 11.39 9.50
C GLN A 49 -10.27 11.12 10.86
N ASP A 50 -10.81 9.91 11.04
CA ASP A 50 -11.42 9.44 12.28
C ASP A 50 -10.38 9.09 13.36
N LYS A 51 -9.07 9.26 13.07
CA LYS A 51 -7.94 8.96 13.95
C LYS A 51 -7.87 7.50 14.39
N LEU A 52 -8.47 6.59 13.63
CA LEU A 52 -8.36 5.14 13.82
C LEU A 52 -7.01 4.62 13.31
N ILE A 53 -6.40 5.33 12.35
CA ILE A 53 -5.05 5.09 11.85
C ILE A 53 -4.23 6.37 12.05
N MET A 54 -3.10 6.27 12.74
CA MET A 54 -2.11 7.35 12.80
C MET A 54 -0.95 7.08 11.84
N VAL A 55 -0.66 8.05 10.99
CA VAL A 55 0.51 8.02 10.10
C VAL A 55 1.66 8.69 10.84
N GLN A 56 2.74 7.94 11.08
CA GLN A 56 3.98 8.47 11.66
C GLN A 56 5.01 8.54 10.54
N ASP A 57 5.65 9.69 10.39
CA ASP A 57 6.86 9.76 9.58
C ASP A 57 8.02 9.21 10.43
N VAL A 58 8.66 8.16 9.95
CA VAL A 58 9.91 7.71 10.55
C VAL A 58 10.95 8.63 9.96
N GLU A 59 11.13 9.79 10.56
CA GLU A 59 12.28 10.64 10.30
C GLU A 59 13.51 9.74 10.36
N SER A 60 14.12 9.47 9.21
CA SER A 60 15.39 8.74 9.14
C SER A 60 16.37 9.53 9.99
N GLY A 61 16.71 8.98 11.15
CA GLY A 61 17.50 9.66 12.15
C GLY A 61 18.78 10.24 11.57
N GLU A 62 18.82 11.55 11.43
CA GLU A 62 20.04 12.33 11.55
C GLU A 62 19.85 13.22 12.77
N GLY A 63 20.42 12.75 13.90
CA GLY A 63 20.41 13.47 15.16
C GLY A 63 20.95 14.88 14.97
N SER A 64 20.05 15.85 15.11
CA SER A 64 20.42 17.23 15.36
C SER A 64 21.04 17.33 16.77
N SER A 65 22.37 17.50 16.83
CA SER A 65 23.03 18.41 17.77
C SER A 65 24.53 18.44 17.47
N HIS A 66 24.94 19.32 16.55
CA HIS A 66 26.32 19.77 16.54
C HIS A 66 26.51 20.68 17.77
N ILE A 67 27.15 20.13 18.81
CA ILE A 67 27.56 20.89 19.98
C ILE A 67 28.76 21.76 19.58
N ASP A 68 28.53 23.07 19.53
CA ASP A 68 29.55 24.10 19.31
C ASP A 68 30.48 24.15 20.52
N MET A 69 31.69 23.58 20.38
CA MET A 69 32.74 23.70 21.39
C MET A 69 33.47 25.02 21.20
N ARG A 70 33.13 26.01 22.02
CA ARG A 70 33.97 27.19 22.26
C ARG A 70 35.38 26.74 22.69
N THR A 71 36.39 27.25 22.01
CA THR A 71 37.80 27.18 22.41
C THR A 71 38.21 28.54 22.95
N ASP A 72 38.76 28.55 24.17
CA ASP A 72 39.47 29.69 24.78
C ASP A 72 40.72 30.09 23.99
#